data_AF-A0A4Y9FS07-F1
#
_entry.id   AF-A0A4Y9FS07-F1
#
_cell.length_a   1.000
_cell.length_b   1.000
_cell.length_c   1.000
_cell.angle_alpha   90.00
_cell.angle_beta   90.00
_cell.angle_gamma   90.00
#
_symmetry.space_group_name_H-M   'P 1'
#
loop_
_entity.id
_entity.type
_entity.pdbx_description
1 polymer ?
#
loop_
_entity_poly.entity_id
_entity_poly.type
_entity_poly.pdbx_seq_one_letter_code
_entity_poly.pdbx_strand_id
1 'polypeptide(L)'
;MSYKIRFDDITSFQTTSQTSIASWGQSIASINTAMSDFINDSSLQGEGIAGIRTYLSEVHGTLLQTLINLMNDYSSSFLLYKDGYYNIDSDRHAELPEQVFTTLQSDLKNSHDRFNHQLELLNAEKDKISDLVSYSGTSHTSTALDYGVLTTKLKTLDNAIQQYESNHARQDLTAFKELVSATKALLSEYSSQTRKISSYRSGDLGKLQSVERFATAYPTYHQYNGQSAGSPRTRPSKI
;
A
#
# COMPACT_ATOMS: atom_id res chain seq x y z
N MET A 1 -3.47 4.89 15.75
CA MET A 1 -3.47 5.28 14.33
C MET A 1 -4.88 5.02 13.85
N SER A 2 -5.55 5.99 13.25
CA SER A 2 -6.95 5.82 12.83
C SER A 2 -7.03 5.35 11.39
N TYR A 3 -7.85 4.33 11.11
CA TYR A 3 -8.04 3.80 9.76
C TYR A 3 -9.40 4.22 9.17
N LYS A 4 -9.39 4.57 7.87
CA LYS A 4 -10.58 4.96 7.11
C LYS A 4 -10.49 4.37 5.71
N ILE A 5 -10.91 3.11 5.59
CA ILE A 5 -10.72 2.33 4.38
C ILE A 5 -12.02 2.29 3.58
N ARG A 6 -11.91 2.58 2.29
CA ARG A 6 -13.01 2.49 1.31
C ARG A 6 -12.47 1.83 0.06
N PHE A 7 -13.00 0.67 -0.27
CA PHE A 7 -12.47 -0.13 -1.37
C PHE A 7 -12.71 0.55 -2.74
N ASP A 8 -13.79 1.31 -2.86
CA ASP A 8 -14.06 2.14 -4.03
C ASP A 8 -13.02 3.26 -4.20
N ASP A 9 -12.62 3.92 -3.12
CA ASP A 9 -11.57 4.96 -3.15
C ASP A 9 -10.22 4.35 -3.56
N ILE A 10 -9.88 3.18 -3.00
CA ILE A 10 -8.65 2.43 -3.36
C ILE A 10 -8.68 2.06 -4.85
N THR A 11 -9.80 1.57 -5.35
CA THR A 11 -9.96 1.13 -6.76
C THR A 11 -9.95 2.31 -7.73
N SER A 12 -10.61 3.41 -7.37
CA SER A 12 -10.58 4.66 -8.13
C SER A 12 -9.16 5.20 -8.22
N PHE A 13 -8.46 5.30 -7.08
CA PHE A 13 -7.07 5.74 -7.04
C PHE A 13 -6.13 4.82 -7.84
N GLN A 14 -6.33 3.50 -7.78
CA GLN A 14 -5.59 2.54 -8.61
C GLN A 14 -5.74 2.89 -10.10
N THR A 15 -6.99 3.06 -10.53
CA THR A 15 -7.35 3.31 -11.93
C THR A 15 -6.71 4.60 -12.41
N THR A 16 -6.89 5.69 -11.66
CA THR A 16 -6.29 6.99 -11.97
C THR A 16 -4.76 6.90 -12.03
N SER A 17 -4.13 6.27 -11.04
CA SER A 17 -2.66 6.11 -10.99
C SER A 17 -2.14 5.32 -12.18
N GLN A 18 -2.80 4.22 -12.55
CA GLN A 18 -2.42 3.39 -13.70
C GLN A 18 -2.58 4.14 -15.02
N THR A 19 -3.67 4.91 -15.19
CA THR A 19 -3.85 5.77 -16.37
C THR A 19 -2.74 6.82 -16.48
N SER A 20 -2.39 7.49 -15.38
CA SER A 20 -1.29 8.46 -15.36
C SER A 20 0.07 7.81 -15.68
N ILE A 21 0.37 6.67 -15.07
CA ILE A 21 1.61 5.91 -15.35
C ILE A 21 1.69 5.50 -16.83
N ALA A 22 0.59 5.03 -17.41
CA ALA A 22 0.57 4.67 -18.83
C ALA A 22 0.82 5.88 -19.74
N SER A 23 0.22 7.03 -19.43
CA SER A 23 0.43 8.28 -20.18
C SER A 23 1.88 8.78 -20.08
N TRP A 24 2.48 8.72 -18.89
CA TRP A 24 3.89 9.05 -18.71
C TRP A 24 4.80 8.05 -19.42
N GLY A 25 4.47 6.76 -19.40
CA GLY A 25 5.17 5.72 -20.15
C GLY A 25 5.20 5.99 -21.66
N GLN A 26 4.07 6.41 -22.24
CA GLN A 26 4.02 6.82 -23.65
C GLN A 26 4.88 8.05 -23.93
N SER A 27 4.82 9.06 -23.06
CA SER A 27 5.62 10.28 -23.19
C SER A 27 7.12 9.97 -23.13
N ILE A 28 7.54 9.12 -22.20
CA ILE A 28 8.93 8.68 -22.06
C ILE A 28 9.35 7.86 -23.29
N ALA A 29 8.49 7.00 -23.81
CA ALA A 29 8.77 6.25 -25.04
C ALA A 29 9.01 7.19 -26.23
N SER A 30 8.20 8.23 -26.41
CA SER A 30 8.43 9.25 -27.44
C SER A 30 9.76 9.97 -27.28
N ILE A 31 10.14 10.33 -26.05
CA ILE A 31 11.44 10.96 -25.76
C ILE A 31 12.58 10.00 -26.09
N ASN A 32 12.47 8.73 -25.70
CA ASN A 32 13.48 7.70 -26.01
C ASN A 32 13.65 7.51 -27.52
N THR A 33 12.56 7.52 -28.30
CA THR A 33 12.64 7.46 -29.76
C THR A 33 13.38 8.68 -30.31
N ALA A 34 12.97 9.90 -29.94
CA ALA A 34 13.63 11.12 -30.42
C ALA A 34 15.12 11.17 -30.04
N MET A 35 15.46 10.72 -28.83
CA MET A 35 16.83 10.62 -28.37
C MET A 35 17.63 9.58 -29.16
N SER A 36 17.04 8.41 -29.43
CA SER A 36 17.64 7.36 -30.26
C SER A 36 17.88 7.86 -31.70
N ASP A 37 16.92 8.55 -32.31
CA ASP A 37 17.05 9.10 -33.65
C ASP A 37 18.21 10.12 -33.71
N PHE A 38 18.28 11.02 -32.73
CA PHE A 38 19.39 11.98 -32.62
C PHE A 38 20.76 11.29 -32.44
N ILE A 39 20.82 10.28 -31.55
CA ILE A 39 22.06 9.55 -31.28
C ILE A 39 22.56 8.83 -32.53
N ASN A 40 21.65 8.28 -33.33
CA ASN A 40 21.97 7.48 -34.50
C ASN A 40 22.10 8.29 -35.80
N ASP A 41 21.82 9.59 -35.80
CA ASP A 41 21.93 10.45 -36.99
C ASP A 41 23.40 10.65 -37.41
N SER A 42 23.82 9.93 -38.45
CA SER A 42 25.19 9.99 -39.00
C SER A 42 25.59 11.33 -39.62
N SER A 43 24.62 12.22 -39.90
CA SER A 43 24.90 13.56 -40.43
C SER A 43 25.50 14.48 -39.37
N LEU A 44 25.22 14.22 -38.09
CA LEU A 44 25.76 14.95 -36.96
C LEU A 44 27.14 14.39 -36.58
N GLN A 45 28.18 15.22 -36.66
CA GLN A 45 29.57 14.81 -36.42
C GLN A 45 30.34 15.86 -35.61
N GLY A 46 31.52 15.48 -35.13
CA GLY A 46 32.41 16.33 -34.33
C GLY A 46 32.39 15.99 -32.83
N GLU A 47 33.44 16.40 -32.11
CA GLU A 47 33.63 16.06 -30.70
C GLU A 47 32.49 16.55 -29.80
N GLY A 48 31.93 17.72 -30.10
CA GLY A 48 30.78 18.26 -29.36
C GLY A 48 29.52 17.40 -29.50
N ILE A 49 29.26 16.86 -30.70
CA ILE A 49 28.15 15.94 -30.96
C ILE A 49 28.40 14.62 -30.24
N ALA A 50 29.63 14.09 -30.26
CA ALA A 50 29.98 12.88 -29.52
C ALA A 50 29.68 13.04 -28.02
N GLY A 51 30.07 14.17 -27.42
CA GLY A 51 29.73 14.50 -26.02
C GLY A 51 28.23 14.55 -25.77
N ILE A 52 27.45 15.16 -26.65
CA ILE A 52 25.97 15.20 -26.53
C ILE A 52 25.36 13.80 -26.63
N ARG A 53 25.83 12.94 -27.54
CA ARG A 53 25.34 11.56 -27.66
C ARG A 53 25.59 10.77 -26.38
N THR A 54 26.80 10.85 -25.85
CA THR A 54 27.16 10.18 -24.60
C THR A 54 26.33 10.73 -23.43
N TYR A 55 26.14 12.05 -23.35
CA TYR A 55 25.29 12.68 -22.35
C TYR A 55 23.84 12.18 -22.42
N LEU A 56 23.24 12.19 -23.61
CA LEU A 56 21.86 11.75 -23.79
C LEU A 56 21.69 10.29 -23.37
N SER A 57 22.59 9.41 -23.82
CA SER A 57 22.55 7.99 -23.48
C SER A 57 22.75 7.74 -21.98
N GLU A 58 23.81 8.28 -21.38
CA GLU A 58 24.17 7.98 -19.99
C GLU A 58 23.29 8.71 -18.99
N VAL A 59 22.93 9.97 -19.24
CA VAL A 59 22.20 10.80 -18.28
C VAL A 59 20.70 10.66 -18.50
N HIS A 60 20.21 11.11 -19.66
CA HIS A 60 18.76 11.11 -19.91
C HIS A 60 18.22 9.68 -20.01
N GLY A 61 18.92 8.77 -20.69
CA GLY A 61 18.55 7.36 -20.74
C GLY A 61 18.41 6.75 -19.34
N THR A 62 19.40 6.95 -18.47
CA THR A 62 19.36 6.44 -17.08
C THR A 62 18.23 7.06 -16.27
N LEU A 63 18.03 8.37 -16.35
CA LEU A 63 16.96 9.06 -15.61
C LEU A 63 15.57 8.62 -16.08
N LEU A 64 15.35 8.51 -17.39
CA LEU A 64 14.07 8.07 -17.95
C LEU A 64 13.77 6.62 -17.58
N GLN A 65 14.77 5.73 -17.66
CA GLN A 65 14.61 4.35 -17.21
C GLN A 65 14.29 4.26 -15.71
N THR A 66 14.95 5.10 -14.90
CA THR A 66 14.68 5.19 -13.45
C THR A 66 13.24 5.61 -13.17
N LEU A 67 12.71 6.59 -13.90
CA LEU A 67 11.32 7.04 -13.74
C LEU A 67 10.32 5.95 -14.13
N ILE A 68 10.57 5.21 -15.22
CA ILE A 68 9.75 4.05 -15.61
C ILE A 68 9.74 3.00 -14.51
N ASN A 69 10.92 2.64 -14.00
CA ASN A 69 11.04 1.62 -12.95
C ASN A 69 10.26 2.05 -11.69
N LEU A 70 10.47 3.28 -11.22
CA LEU A 70 9.75 3.85 -10.07
C LEU A 70 8.23 3.78 -10.20
N MET A 71 7.70 4.10 -11.39
CA MET A 71 6.26 4.03 -11.65
C MET A 71 5.73 2.59 -11.60
N ASN A 72 6.44 1.66 -12.24
CA ASN A 72 6.06 0.24 -12.26
C ASN A 72 6.14 -0.38 -10.86
N ASP A 73 7.18 -0.02 -10.11
CA ASP A 73 7.42 -0.43 -8.74
C ASP A 73 6.31 0.07 -7.81
N TYR A 74 5.93 1.34 -7.95
CA TYR A 74 4.80 1.90 -7.23
C TYR A 74 3.48 1.17 -7.54
N SER A 75 3.19 0.95 -8.82
CA SER A 75 1.98 0.23 -9.26
C SER A 75 1.90 -1.17 -8.66
N SER A 76 3.02 -1.89 -8.64
CA SER A 76 3.11 -3.24 -8.07
C SER A 76 2.90 -3.23 -6.55
N SER A 77 3.56 -2.31 -5.83
CA SER A 77 3.41 -2.18 -4.38
C SER A 77 1.97 -1.81 -4.00
N PHE A 78 1.34 -0.90 -4.75
CA PHE A 78 -0.05 -0.53 -4.50
C PHE A 78 -1.02 -1.69 -4.76
N LEU A 79 -0.75 -2.52 -5.78
CA LEU A 79 -1.54 -3.72 -6.04
C LEU A 79 -1.46 -4.72 -4.90
N LEU A 80 -0.26 -4.95 -4.34
CA LEU A 80 -0.08 -5.82 -3.17
C LEU A 80 -0.79 -5.29 -1.91
N TYR A 81 -0.78 -3.96 -1.72
CA TYR A 81 -1.55 -3.29 -0.67
C TYR A 81 -3.06 -3.51 -0.84
N LYS A 82 -3.58 -3.42 -2.06
CA LYS A 82 -4.99 -3.71 -2.35
C LYS A 82 -5.32 -5.19 -2.18
N ASP A 83 -4.45 -6.10 -2.64
CA ASP A 83 -4.64 -7.55 -2.53
C ASP A 83 -4.67 -8.02 -1.08
N GLY A 84 -3.79 -7.48 -0.23
CA GLY A 84 -3.78 -7.84 1.19
C GLY A 84 -5.08 -7.48 1.91
N TYR A 85 -5.77 -6.42 1.49
CA TYR A 85 -7.09 -6.06 2.02
C TYR A 85 -8.19 -7.08 1.72
N TYR A 86 -8.12 -7.76 0.56
CA TYR A 86 -9.06 -8.83 0.22
C TYR A 86 -8.93 -10.08 1.11
N ASN A 87 -7.85 -10.19 1.89
CA ASN A 87 -7.72 -11.23 2.93
C ASN A 87 -8.46 -10.86 4.23
N ILE A 88 -8.81 -9.59 4.41
CA ILE A 88 -9.55 -9.09 5.59
C ILE A 88 -11.04 -9.07 5.29
N ASP A 89 -11.42 -8.50 4.15
CA ASP A 89 -12.81 -8.44 3.68
C ASP A 89 -12.87 -8.71 2.18
N SER A 90 -13.73 -9.66 1.78
CA SER A 90 -13.89 -10.04 0.38
C SER A 90 -14.87 -9.14 -0.39
N ASP A 91 -15.62 -8.27 0.29
CA ASP A 91 -16.52 -7.33 -0.36
C ASP A 91 -15.71 -6.25 -1.09
N ARG A 92 -16.03 -6.06 -2.38
CA ARG A 92 -15.35 -5.10 -3.25
C ARG A 92 -15.75 -3.66 -2.96
N HIS A 93 -16.83 -3.44 -2.23
CA HIS A 93 -17.35 -2.13 -1.85
C HIS A 93 -17.28 -1.91 -0.33
N ALA A 94 -16.46 -2.70 0.38
CA ALA A 94 -16.32 -2.59 1.83
C ALA A 94 -15.93 -1.16 2.24
N GLU A 95 -16.68 -0.63 3.21
CA GLU A 95 -16.33 0.56 3.97
C GLU A 95 -15.97 0.15 5.40
N LEU A 96 -14.70 0.34 5.78
CA LEU A 96 -14.19 -0.04 7.09
C LEU A 96 -13.68 1.20 7.85
N PRO A 97 -14.58 2.06 8.37
CA PRO A 97 -14.19 3.19 9.21
C PRO A 97 -14.07 2.77 10.68
N GLU A 98 -12.92 3.03 11.31
CA GLU A 98 -12.64 2.68 12.72
C GLU A 98 -13.73 3.18 13.69
N GLN A 99 -14.31 4.36 13.44
CA GLN A 99 -15.35 4.93 14.28
C GLN A 99 -16.64 4.10 14.30
N VAL A 100 -16.99 3.44 13.19
CA VAL A 100 -18.17 2.55 13.14
C VAL A 100 -17.87 1.28 13.93
N PHE A 101 -16.68 0.71 13.80
CA PHE A 101 -16.25 -0.44 14.60
C PHE A 101 -16.27 -0.13 16.10
N THR A 102 -15.70 1.01 16.50
CA THR A 102 -15.68 1.45 17.90
C THR A 102 -17.09 1.60 18.46
N THR A 103 -17.98 2.26 17.70
CA THR A 103 -19.39 2.43 18.08
C THR A 103 -20.10 1.09 18.20
N LEU A 104 -19.96 0.21 17.21
CA LEU A 104 -20.57 -1.12 17.22
C LEU A 104 -20.09 -1.99 18.39
N GLN A 105 -18.80 -1.93 18.74
CA GLN A 105 -18.25 -2.66 19.89
C GLN A 105 -18.89 -2.16 21.20
N SER A 106 -19.02 -0.85 21.36
CA SER A 106 -19.68 -0.23 22.51
C SER A 106 -21.16 -0.60 22.58
N ASP A 107 -21.88 -0.46 21.48
CA ASP A 107 -23.32 -0.76 21.41
C ASP A 107 -23.61 -2.23 21.67
N LEU A 108 -22.81 -3.14 21.10
CA LEU A 108 -22.94 -4.57 21.31
C LEU A 108 -22.66 -4.95 22.76
N LYS A 109 -21.63 -4.35 23.38
CA LYS A 109 -21.35 -4.52 24.80
C LYS A 109 -22.52 -4.05 25.66
N ASN A 110 -23.01 -2.82 25.44
CA ASN A 110 -24.12 -2.26 26.21
C ASN A 110 -25.41 -3.08 26.04
N SER A 111 -25.65 -3.58 24.83
CA SER A 111 -26.78 -4.46 24.51
C SER A 111 -26.68 -5.79 25.25
N HIS A 112 -25.50 -6.42 25.25
CA HIS A 112 -25.23 -7.66 25.98
C HIS A 112 -25.37 -7.48 27.50
N ASP A 113 -24.83 -6.39 28.06
CA ASP A 113 -24.93 -6.07 29.49
C ASP A 113 -26.41 -5.88 29.91
N ARG A 114 -27.22 -5.18 29.09
CA ARG A 114 -28.67 -5.05 29.31
C ARG A 114 -29.39 -6.39 29.22
N PHE A 115 -29.06 -7.21 28.23
CA PHE A 115 -29.64 -8.54 28.07
C PHE A 115 -29.38 -9.42 29.31
N ASN A 116 -28.14 -9.46 29.80
CA ASN A 116 -27.80 -10.21 31.00
C ASN A 116 -28.54 -9.70 32.24
N HIS A 117 -28.66 -8.37 32.40
CA HIS A 117 -29.43 -7.80 33.49
C HIS A 117 -30.92 -8.17 33.44
N GLN A 118 -31.54 -8.18 32.24
CA GLN A 118 -32.93 -8.63 32.10
C GLN A 118 -33.10 -10.12 32.41
N LEU A 119 -32.12 -10.96 32.07
CA LEU A 119 -32.13 -12.37 32.45
C LEU A 119 -32.05 -12.58 33.96
N GLU A 120 -31.20 -11.80 34.64
CA GLU A 120 -31.11 -11.83 36.11
C GLU A 120 -32.44 -11.47 36.77
N LEU A 121 -33.10 -10.40 36.30
CA LEU A 121 -34.42 -10.00 36.80
C LEU A 121 -35.48 -11.07 36.55
N LEU A 122 -35.52 -11.65 35.34
CA LEU A 122 -36.46 -12.72 35.00
C LEU A 122 -36.27 -13.95 35.89
N ASN A 123 -35.02 -14.37 36.10
CA ASN A 123 -34.72 -15.51 36.97
C ASN A 123 -35.12 -15.22 38.42
N ALA A 124 -34.84 -14.01 38.94
CA ALA A 124 -35.25 -13.62 40.28
C ALA A 124 -36.78 -13.64 40.47
N GLU A 125 -37.56 -13.16 39.49
CA GLU A 125 -39.02 -13.22 39.56
C GLU A 125 -39.56 -14.65 39.41
N LYS A 126 -38.92 -15.46 38.55
CA LYS A 126 -39.27 -16.89 38.41
C LYS A 126 -39.06 -17.65 39.72
N ASP A 127 -37.95 -17.38 40.42
CA ASP A 127 -37.63 -18.06 41.68
C ASP A 127 -38.68 -17.75 42.77
N LYS A 128 -39.23 -16.53 42.80
CA LYS A 128 -40.27 -16.12 43.76
C LYS A 128 -41.61 -16.86 43.62
N ILE A 129 -41.93 -17.39 42.43
CA ILE A 129 -43.20 -18.08 42.16
C ILE A 129 -43.02 -19.59 41.90
N SER A 130 -41.81 -20.10 42.10
CA SER A 130 -41.41 -21.47 41.75
C SER A 130 -42.15 -22.55 42.54
N ASP A 131 -42.70 -22.21 43.71
CA ASP A 131 -43.58 -23.03 44.53
C ASP A 131 -45.00 -23.17 43.96
N LEU A 132 -45.44 -22.16 43.20
CA LEU A 132 -46.78 -22.10 42.61
C LEU A 132 -46.82 -22.64 41.18
N VAL A 133 -45.80 -22.34 40.37
CA VAL A 133 -45.77 -22.73 38.95
C VAL A 133 -44.37 -23.13 38.49
N SER A 134 -44.27 -24.29 37.83
CA SER A 134 -43.03 -24.71 37.16
C SER A 134 -42.98 -24.13 35.75
N TYR A 135 -42.20 -23.07 35.57
CA TYR A 135 -41.94 -22.49 34.24
C TYR A 135 -40.64 -23.06 33.63
N SER A 136 -40.75 -23.76 32.50
CA SER A 136 -39.62 -24.34 31.76
C SER A 136 -39.31 -23.58 30.47
N GLY A 137 -39.50 -22.25 30.45
CA GLY A 137 -39.38 -21.41 29.25
C GLY A 137 -38.13 -21.64 28.39
N THR A 138 -38.12 -21.06 27.20
CA THR A 138 -37.00 -21.15 26.26
C THR A 138 -35.70 -20.67 26.90
N SER A 139 -34.66 -21.50 26.80
CA SER A 139 -33.32 -21.10 27.20
C SER A 139 -32.83 -19.91 26.39
N HIS A 140 -32.21 -18.95 27.07
CA HIS A 140 -31.57 -17.78 26.46
C HIS A 140 -30.08 -17.99 26.20
N THR A 141 -29.56 -19.20 26.42
CA THR A 141 -28.14 -19.53 26.25
C THR A 141 -27.65 -19.26 24.83
N SER A 142 -28.46 -19.55 23.79
CA SER A 142 -28.06 -19.29 22.40
C SER A 142 -27.83 -17.79 22.16
N THR A 143 -28.75 -16.94 22.62
CA THR A 143 -28.61 -15.48 22.49
C THR A 143 -27.38 -14.96 23.24
N ALA A 144 -27.12 -15.46 24.46
CA ALA A 144 -25.91 -15.10 25.22
C ALA A 144 -24.63 -15.51 24.46
N LEU A 145 -24.62 -16.71 23.89
CA LEU A 145 -23.51 -17.21 23.06
C LEU A 145 -23.33 -16.36 21.80
N ASP A 146 -24.41 -15.99 21.12
CA ASP A 146 -24.38 -15.17 19.91
C ASP A 146 -23.76 -13.78 20.17
N TYR A 147 -24.08 -13.13 21.29
CA TYR A 147 -23.41 -11.89 21.70
C TYR A 147 -21.90 -12.07 21.86
N GLY A 148 -21.47 -13.17 22.48
CA GLY A 148 -20.06 -13.51 22.64
C GLY A 148 -19.36 -13.75 21.30
N VAL A 149 -20.00 -14.48 20.39
CA VAL A 149 -19.52 -14.73 19.03
C VAL A 149 -19.38 -13.42 18.25
N LEU A 150 -20.42 -12.57 18.23
CA LEU A 150 -20.41 -11.29 17.54
C LEU A 150 -19.33 -10.35 18.08
N THR A 151 -19.19 -10.28 19.40
CA THR A 151 -18.16 -9.45 20.05
C THR A 151 -16.76 -9.92 19.65
N THR A 152 -16.55 -11.23 19.60
CA THR A 152 -15.27 -11.81 19.19
C THR A 152 -14.99 -11.52 17.71
N LYS A 153 -15.96 -11.75 16.82
CA LYS A 153 -15.83 -11.47 15.39
C LYS A 153 -15.48 -10.00 15.12
N LEU A 154 -16.18 -9.07 15.78
CA LEU A 154 -15.96 -7.64 15.60
C LEU A 154 -14.56 -7.20 16.06
N LYS A 155 -14.09 -7.72 17.21
CA LYS A 155 -12.71 -7.48 17.69
C LYS A 155 -11.66 -8.08 16.78
N THR A 156 -11.89 -9.29 16.27
CA THR A 156 -10.96 -9.94 15.35
C THR A 156 -10.81 -9.14 14.06
N LEU A 157 -11.91 -8.64 13.50
CA LEU A 157 -11.90 -7.82 12.29
C LEU A 157 -11.17 -6.48 12.52
N ASP A 158 -11.51 -5.77 13.61
CA ASP A 158 -10.83 -4.52 14.00
C ASP A 158 -9.31 -4.73 14.17
N ASN A 159 -8.91 -5.76 14.91
CA ASN A 159 -7.48 -6.10 15.09
C ASN A 159 -6.80 -6.45 13.76
N ALA A 160 -7.46 -7.20 12.88
CA ALA A 160 -6.89 -7.56 11.58
C ALA A 160 -6.62 -6.31 10.72
N ILE A 161 -7.55 -5.35 10.70
CA ILE A 161 -7.37 -4.07 10.00
C ILE A 161 -6.22 -3.27 10.61
N GLN A 162 -6.21 -3.10 11.94
CA GLN A 162 -5.16 -2.34 12.62
C GLN A 162 -3.77 -2.94 12.44
N GLN A 163 -3.65 -4.27 12.51
CA GLN A 163 -2.39 -4.96 12.27
C GLN A 163 -1.93 -4.78 10.83
N TYR A 164 -2.84 -4.93 9.87
CA TYR A 164 -2.53 -4.75 8.46
C TYR A 164 -2.02 -3.35 8.15
N GLU A 165 -2.75 -2.32 8.62
CA GLU A 165 -2.36 -0.92 8.47
C GLU A 165 -1.04 -0.60 9.17
N SER A 166 -0.82 -1.13 10.38
CA SER A 166 0.45 -0.93 11.10
C SER A 166 1.64 -1.61 10.42
N ASN A 167 1.43 -2.76 9.77
CA ASN A 167 2.49 -3.45 9.04
C ASN A 167 2.83 -2.67 7.76
N HIS A 168 1.82 -2.24 7.00
CA HIS A 168 2.02 -1.44 5.79
C HIS A 168 2.65 -0.07 6.05
N ALA A 169 2.24 0.62 7.11
CA ALA A 169 2.83 1.89 7.47
C ALA A 169 4.33 1.79 7.82
N ARG A 170 4.77 0.64 8.36
CA ARG A 170 6.15 0.43 8.81
C ARG A 170 7.06 -0.19 7.75
N GLN A 171 6.55 -1.08 6.90
CA GLN A 171 7.39 -1.96 6.08
C GLN A 171 7.25 -1.69 4.58
N ASP A 172 6.03 -1.53 4.06
CA ASP A 172 5.81 -1.63 2.60
C ASP A 172 6.27 -0.41 1.80
N LEU A 173 6.38 0.76 2.44
CA LEU A 173 6.80 1.98 1.74
C LEU A 173 8.20 2.45 2.09
N THR A 174 8.92 1.82 3.01
CA THR A 174 10.22 2.35 3.48
C THR A 174 11.27 2.31 2.37
N ALA A 175 11.45 1.14 1.74
CA ALA A 175 12.40 1.00 0.64
C ALA A 175 11.97 1.81 -0.60
N PHE A 176 10.66 1.88 -0.87
CA PHE A 176 10.11 2.72 -1.94
C PHE A 176 10.36 4.22 -1.70
N LYS A 177 10.10 4.71 -0.48
CA LYS A 177 10.35 6.10 -0.07
C LYS A 177 11.83 6.44 -0.17
N GLU A 178 12.72 5.52 0.22
CA GLU A 178 14.16 5.72 0.07
C GLU A 178 14.56 5.80 -1.39
N LEU A 179 14.04 4.91 -2.26
CA LEU A 179 14.30 4.96 -3.69
C LEU A 179 13.80 6.28 -4.30
N VAL A 180 12.60 6.74 -3.96
CA VAL A 180 12.07 8.06 -4.38
C VAL A 180 12.96 9.19 -3.87
N SER A 181 13.42 9.13 -2.62
CA SER A 181 14.29 10.15 -2.03
C SER A 181 15.66 10.19 -2.73
N ALA A 182 16.26 9.02 -2.99
CA ALA A 182 17.52 8.89 -3.71
C ALA A 182 17.40 9.44 -5.15
N THR A 183 16.32 9.12 -5.86
CA THR A 183 16.07 9.68 -7.20
C THR A 183 15.89 11.19 -7.17
N LYS A 184 15.17 11.73 -6.18
CA LYS A 184 15.05 13.20 -6.01
C LYS A 184 16.41 13.85 -5.74
N ALA A 185 17.25 13.23 -4.91
CA ALA A 185 18.60 13.71 -4.64
C ALA A 185 19.46 13.69 -5.91
N LEU A 186 19.37 12.64 -6.71
CA LEU A 186 20.06 12.53 -8.00
C LEU A 186 19.65 13.64 -8.96
N LEU A 187 18.34 13.85 -9.14
CA LEU A 187 17.82 14.93 -9.99
C LEU A 187 18.24 16.32 -9.48
N SER A 188 18.25 16.53 -8.17
CA SER A 188 18.64 17.80 -7.56
C SER A 188 20.14 18.08 -7.71
N GLU A 189 21.00 17.10 -7.42
CA GLU A 189 22.45 17.26 -7.59
C GLU A 189 22.80 17.50 -9.05
N TYR A 190 22.20 16.73 -9.96
CA TYR A 190 22.42 16.85 -11.39
C TYR A 190 22.02 18.24 -11.91
N SER A 191 20.81 18.70 -11.58
CA SER A 191 20.28 19.98 -12.07
C SER A 191 20.96 21.22 -11.46
N SER A 192 21.62 21.08 -10.31
CA SER A 192 22.31 22.19 -9.63
C SER A 192 23.63 22.62 -10.29
N GLN A 193 24.18 21.82 -11.21
CA GLN A 193 25.52 22.02 -11.75
C GLN A 193 25.47 22.57 -13.17
N THR A 194 26.13 23.71 -13.41
CA THR A 194 26.33 24.24 -14.77
C THR A 194 27.31 23.35 -15.53
N ARG A 195 26.83 22.64 -16.56
CA ARG A 195 27.62 21.70 -17.34
C ARG A 195 27.55 22.04 -18.83
N LYS A 196 28.70 22.07 -19.52
CA LYS A 196 28.73 22.10 -20.98
C LYS A 196 28.50 20.68 -21.49
N ILE A 197 27.31 20.44 -22.03
CA ILE A 197 26.91 19.12 -22.56
C ILE A 197 27.87 18.66 -23.66
N SER A 198 28.35 19.58 -24.49
CA SER A 198 29.30 19.28 -25.56
C SER A 198 30.68 18.81 -25.06
N SER A 199 31.00 18.99 -23.78
CA SER A 199 32.24 18.47 -23.17
C SER A 199 32.02 17.27 -22.26
N TYR A 200 30.79 16.72 -22.21
CA TYR A 200 30.47 15.56 -21.39
C TYR A 200 31.33 14.36 -21.80
N ARG A 201 31.87 13.65 -20.81
CA ARG A 201 32.64 12.42 -21.01
C ARG A 201 31.93 11.25 -20.37
N SER A 202 32.08 10.08 -20.99
CA SER A 202 31.54 8.83 -20.45
C SER A 202 31.96 8.63 -18.99
N GLY A 203 30.99 8.30 -18.14
CA GLY A 203 31.19 8.10 -16.70
C GLY A 203 31.09 9.38 -15.86
N ASP A 204 30.87 10.57 -16.45
CA ASP A 204 30.71 11.82 -15.69
C ASP A 204 29.48 11.80 -14.77
N LEU A 205 28.42 11.07 -15.14
CA LEU A 205 27.26 10.85 -14.27
C LEU A 205 27.66 10.11 -12.98
N GLY A 206 28.50 9.08 -13.08
CA GLY A 206 28.93 8.26 -11.95
C GLY A 206 29.78 9.00 -10.92
N LYS A 207 30.19 10.24 -11.20
CA LYS A 207 30.94 11.10 -10.26
C LYS A 207 30.03 11.81 -9.26
N LEU A 208 28.71 11.75 -9.45
CA LEU A 208 27.75 12.37 -8.53
C LEU A 208 27.59 11.51 -7.27
N GLN A 209 27.57 12.17 -6.11
CA GLN A 209 27.47 11.46 -4.82
C GLN A 209 26.11 10.75 -4.68
N SER A 210 25.06 11.35 -5.22
CA SER A 210 23.71 10.78 -5.25
C SER A 210 23.57 9.48 -6.05
N VAL A 211 24.48 9.18 -6.98
CA VAL A 211 24.47 7.92 -7.74
C VAL A 211 24.72 6.73 -6.83
N GLU A 212 25.61 6.85 -5.85
CA GLU A 212 25.88 5.78 -4.88
C GLU A 212 24.66 5.46 -4.02
N ARG A 213 23.98 6.52 -3.53
CA ARG A 213 22.74 6.38 -2.77
C ARG A 213 21.65 5.71 -3.59
N PHE A 214 21.49 6.11 -4.85
CA PHE A 214 20.54 5.49 -5.77
C PHE A 214 20.88 4.02 -6.06
N ALA A 215 22.14 3.72 -6.37
CA ALA A 215 22.63 2.36 -6.62
C ALA A 215 22.46 1.41 -5.43
N THR A 216 22.37 1.95 -4.21
CA THR A 216 22.08 1.18 -2.99
C THR A 216 20.58 1.00 -2.76
N ALA A 217 19.78 2.06 -2.96
CA ALA A 217 18.34 2.03 -2.72
C ALA A 217 17.60 1.09 -3.69
N TYR A 218 18.03 1.07 -4.95
CA TYR A 218 17.39 0.29 -6.02
C TYR A 218 17.36 -1.24 -5.77
N PRO A 219 18.51 -1.93 -5.57
CA PRO A 219 18.50 -3.37 -5.30
C PRO A 219 17.82 -3.72 -3.96
N THR A 220 17.97 -2.85 -2.95
CA THR A 220 17.34 -3.04 -1.64
C THR A 220 15.82 -3.13 -1.78
N TYR A 221 15.20 -2.22 -2.54
CA TYR A 221 13.77 -2.25 -2.81
C TYR A 221 13.31 -3.56 -3.48
N HIS A 222 14.02 -4.03 -4.51
CA HIS A 222 13.66 -5.27 -5.20
C HIS A 222 13.83 -6.52 -4.33
N GLN A 223 14.80 -6.54 -3.40
CA GLN A 223 14.94 -7.63 -2.44
C GLN A 223 13.76 -7.70 -1.45
N TYR A 224 13.33 -6.55 -0.91
CA TYR A 224 12.20 -6.51 0.02
C TYR A 224 10.88 -6.91 -0.64
N ASN A 225 10.61 -6.41 -1.85
CA ASN A 225 9.35 -6.73 -2.54
C ASN A 225 9.32 -8.18 -3.04
N GLY A 226 10.46 -8.74 -3.44
CA GLY A 226 10.60 -10.15 -3.82
C GLY A 226 10.38 -11.14 -2.66
N GLN A 227 10.69 -10.75 -1.42
CA GLN A 227 10.47 -11.58 -0.23
C GLN A 227 9.02 -11.50 0.31
N SER A 228 8.35 -10.36 0.16
CA SER A 228 6.94 -10.17 0.55
C SER A 228 5.98 -11.04 -0.29
N ALA A 229 6.34 -11.33 -1.54
CA ALA A 229 5.60 -12.22 -2.45
C ALA A 229 5.80 -13.72 -2.17
N GLY A 230 6.86 -14.10 -1.43
CA GLY A 230 7.29 -15.50 -1.25
C GLY A 230 7.00 -16.11 0.12
N SER A 231 6.55 -15.33 1.11
CA SER A 231 6.17 -15.91 2.42
C SER A 231 4.71 -16.35 2.39
N PRO A 232 4.38 -17.59 2.80
CA PRO A 232 3.00 -17.99 2.98
C PRO A 232 2.42 -17.13 4.09
N ARG A 233 1.72 -16.05 3.71
CA ARG A 233 0.84 -15.30 4.61
C ARG A 233 -0.17 -16.33 5.09
N THR A 234 0.02 -16.84 6.30
CA THR A 234 -0.81 -17.87 6.90
C THR A 234 -2.25 -17.43 6.77
N ARG A 235 -2.98 -18.16 5.91
CA ARG A 235 -4.40 -17.99 5.66
C ARG A 235 -5.10 -17.94 7.03
N PRO A 236 -5.70 -16.81 7.43
CA PRO A 236 -6.63 -16.85 8.54
C PRO A 236 -7.68 -17.88 8.16
N SER A 237 -7.92 -18.84 9.05
CA SER A 237 -8.99 -19.81 8.86
C SER A 237 -10.25 -19.03 8.50
N LYS A 238 -10.89 -19.37 7.37
CA LYS A 238 -12.18 -18.81 7.00
C LYS A 238 -13.09 -18.91 8.22
N ILE A 239 -13.60 -17.76 8.66
CA ILE A 239 -14.67 -17.65 9.66
C ILE A 239 -15.99 -17.94 8.95
#